data_AF-A0A1E7FI60-F1
#
_entry.id   AF-A0A1E7FI60-F1
#
_cell.length_a   1.000
_cell.length_b   1.000
_cell.length_c   1.000
_cell.angle_alpha   90.00
_cell.angle_beta   90.00
_cell.angle_gamma   90.00
#
_symmetry.space_group_name_H-M   'P 1'
#
loop_
_entity.id
_entity.type
_entity.pdbx_description
1 polymer ?
#
loop_
_entity_poly.entity_id
_entity_poly.type
_entity_poly.pdbx_seq_one_letter_code
_entity_poly.pdbx_strand_id
1 'polypeptide(L)'
;MAKFCRADILLQSITRLCKVCNSSTVVARDAVRIPSSINDLGEYMTAASDNLREAAGNAVTAYSFSTLEQYIPLCIIQTVRVLAAGKGVVAKAPLTMNGIEALDRSGSVLYRDLKAATSFDNSFWDIELAAVSFERSASFIAMMELEMLELEAYYQENRSDFTEEDFKLMFTMNGPRRKGDINRYNMLLKKLGNI
;
A
#
# COMPACT_ATOMS: atom_id res chain seq x y z
N MET A 1 19.36 -22.47 -1.26
CA MET A 1 18.12 -22.49 -2.06
C MET A 1 17.06 -21.54 -1.49
N ALA A 2 16.49 -21.78 -0.31
CA ALA A 2 15.42 -20.94 0.28
C ALA A 2 15.70 -19.42 0.33
N LYS A 3 16.94 -19.01 0.66
CA LYS A 3 17.34 -17.59 0.64
C LYS A 3 17.27 -16.95 -0.76
N PHE A 4 17.60 -17.71 -1.81
CA PHE A 4 17.51 -17.22 -3.20
C PHE A 4 16.05 -17.14 -3.65
N CYS A 5 15.23 -18.13 -3.31
CA CYS A 5 13.79 -18.10 -3.57
C CYS A 5 13.13 -16.90 -2.88
N ARG A 6 13.46 -16.64 -1.62
CA ARG A 6 12.99 -15.45 -0.89
C ARG A 6 13.40 -14.15 -1.59
N ALA A 7 14.64 -14.04 -2.02
CA ALA A 7 15.14 -12.85 -2.70
C ALA A 7 14.39 -12.61 -4.03
N ASP A 8 14.13 -13.67 -4.80
CA ASP A 8 13.33 -13.58 -6.02
C ASP A 8 11.89 -13.13 -5.71
N ILE A 9 11.21 -13.79 -4.77
CA ILE A 9 9.84 -13.43 -4.39
C ILE A 9 9.72 -11.96 -3.96
N LEU A 10 10.66 -11.47 -3.16
CA LEU A 10 10.71 -10.06 -2.76
C LEU A 10 10.94 -9.14 -3.96
N LEU A 11 11.89 -9.47 -4.83
CA LEU A 11 12.20 -8.67 -6.02
C LEU A 11 11.00 -8.63 -6.98
N GLN A 12 10.35 -9.76 -7.22
CA GLN A 12 9.17 -9.88 -8.09
C GLN A 12 7.97 -9.12 -7.53
N SER A 13 7.79 -9.16 -6.20
CA SER A 13 6.78 -8.36 -5.48
C SER A 13 7.03 -6.87 -5.64
N ILE A 14 8.22 -6.39 -5.29
CA ILE A 14 8.59 -4.97 -5.38
C ILE A 14 8.47 -4.47 -6.82
N THR A 15 9.01 -5.22 -7.79
CA THR A 15 9.01 -4.81 -9.21
C THR A 15 7.60 -4.59 -9.76
N ARG A 16 6.63 -5.43 -9.35
CA ARG A 16 5.23 -5.28 -9.76
C ARG A 16 4.55 -4.14 -9.01
N LEU A 17 4.75 -4.04 -7.69
CA LEU A 17 4.15 -2.98 -6.88
C LEU A 17 4.64 -1.58 -7.28
N CYS A 18 5.91 -1.44 -7.68
CA CYS A 18 6.45 -0.17 -8.19
C CYS A 18 5.75 0.34 -9.45
N LYS A 19 5.02 -0.50 -10.19
CA LYS A 19 4.27 -0.07 -11.39
C LYS A 19 2.93 0.59 -11.04
N VAL A 20 2.42 0.40 -9.83
CA VAL A 20 1.12 0.91 -9.40
C VAL A 20 1.06 2.43 -9.49
N CYS A 21 2.12 3.14 -9.08
CA CYS A 21 2.14 4.60 -9.13
C CYS A 21 2.09 5.19 -10.55
N ASN A 22 2.42 4.40 -11.57
CA ASN A 22 2.37 4.79 -12.98
C ASN A 22 1.14 4.20 -13.71
N SER A 23 0.26 3.51 -13.00
CA SER A 23 -0.92 2.88 -13.59
C SER A 23 -1.92 3.94 -14.04
N SER A 24 -2.49 3.78 -15.24
CA SER A 24 -3.58 4.66 -15.71
C SER A 24 -4.83 4.58 -14.83
N THR A 25 -4.95 3.56 -13.97
CA THR A 25 -6.07 3.43 -13.02
C THR A 25 -6.08 4.53 -11.97
N VAL A 26 -4.91 5.08 -11.60
CA VAL A 26 -4.82 6.13 -10.56
C VAL A 26 -5.41 7.48 -11.02
N VAL A 27 -5.63 7.63 -12.32
CA VAL A 27 -6.19 8.83 -12.95
C VAL A 27 -7.52 8.55 -13.68
N ALA A 28 -8.04 7.33 -13.58
CA ALA A 28 -9.27 6.92 -14.24
C ALA A 28 -10.48 7.63 -13.62
N ARG A 29 -11.41 8.13 -14.44
CA ARG A 29 -12.62 8.84 -13.99
C ARG A 29 -13.90 8.05 -14.19
N ASP A 30 -13.86 7.10 -15.12
CA ASP A 30 -15.01 6.35 -15.64
C ASP A 30 -15.34 5.12 -14.80
N ALA A 31 -14.33 4.45 -14.25
CA ALA A 31 -14.53 3.24 -13.46
C ALA A 31 -13.38 2.99 -12.48
N VAL A 32 -13.70 2.26 -11.41
CA VAL A 32 -12.71 1.69 -10.49
C VAL A 32 -12.14 0.42 -11.13
N ARG A 33 -10.83 0.39 -11.37
CA ARG A 33 -10.14 -0.76 -11.96
C ARG A 33 -8.87 -1.06 -11.19
N ILE A 34 -8.65 -2.33 -10.87
CA ILE A 34 -7.41 -2.77 -10.23
C ILE A 34 -6.26 -2.64 -11.23
N PRO A 35 -5.10 -2.06 -10.84
CA PRO A 35 -3.91 -2.05 -11.70
C PRO A 35 -3.53 -3.47 -12.12
N SER A 36 -3.20 -3.69 -13.41
CA SER A 36 -2.84 -5.03 -13.90
C SER A 36 -1.65 -5.62 -13.13
N SER A 37 -0.69 -4.79 -12.71
CA SER A 37 0.46 -5.20 -11.92
C SER A 37 0.11 -5.82 -10.57
N ILE A 38 -1.09 -5.55 -10.03
CA ILE A 38 -1.61 -6.18 -8.81
C ILE A 38 -2.08 -7.59 -9.11
N ASN A 39 -2.86 -7.77 -10.18
CA ASN A 39 -3.32 -9.09 -10.62
C ASN A 39 -2.12 -9.98 -11.00
N ASP A 40 -1.16 -9.43 -11.76
CA ASP A 40 0.08 -10.11 -12.13
C ASP A 40 0.91 -10.55 -10.91
N LEU A 41 0.79 -9.85 -9.78
CA LEU A 41 1.46 -10.20 -8.54
C LEU A 41 0.72 -11.33 -7.82
N GLY A 42 -0.61 -11.24 -7.73
CA GLY A 42 -1.44 -12.31 -7.18
C GLY A 42 -1.19 -13.64 -7.89
N GLU A 43 -1.25 -13.65 -9.22
CA GLU A 43 -0.98 -14.83 -10.04
C GLU A 43 0.43 -15.38 -9.84
N TYR A 44 1.44 -14.50 -9.79
CA TYR A 44 2.82 -14.91 -9.49
C TYR A 44 2.95 -15.55 -8.11
N MET A 45 2.34 -14.97 -7.07
CA MET A 45 2.43 -15.51 -5.70
C MET A 45 1.78 -16.90 -5.61
N THR A 46 0.61 -17.09 -6.20
CA THR A 46 -0.05 -18.40 -6.24
C THR A 46 0.82 -19.43 -6.97
N ALA A 47 1.27 -19.11 -8.20
CA ALA A 47 2.08 -20.03 -8.99
C ALA A 47 3.44 -20.33 -8.33
N ALA A 48 4.09 -19.33 -7.74
CA ALA A 48 5.36 -19.51 -7.04
C ALA A 48 5.20 -20.38 -5.80
N SER A 49 4.10 -20.22 -5.05
CA SER A 49 3.81 -21.05 -3.88
C SER A 49 3.62 -22.51 -4.28
N ASP A 50 2.77 -22.79 -5.27
CA ASP A 50 2.49 -24.15 -5.71
C ASP A 50 3.76 -24.85 -6.22
N ASN A 51 4.53 -24.17 -7.09
CA ASN A 51 5.79 -24.70 -7.63
C ASN A 51 6.84 -24.95 -6.55
N LEU A 52 7.00 -24.04 -5.59
CA LEU A 52 7.99 -24.21 -4.51
C LEU A 52 7.58 -25.31 -3.54
N ARG A 53 6.29 -25.49 -3.29
CA ARG A 53 5.80 -26.59 -2.45
C ARG A 53 6.06 -27.93 -3.10
N GLU A 54 5.76 -28.06 -4.39
CA GLU A 54 6.00 -29.29 -5.15
C GLU A 54 7.49 -29.62 -5.25
N ALA A 55 8.33 -28.62 -5.56
CA ALA A 55 9.76 -28.85 -5.82
C ALA A 55 10.64 -28.90 -4.57
N ALA A 56 10.31 -28.14 -3.53
CA ALA A 56 11.19 -27.88 -2.38
C ALA A 56 10.52 -28.06 -1.00
N GLY A 57 9.22 -28.35 -0.97
CA GLY A 57 8.46 -28.61 0.24
C GLY A 57 8.00 -27.35 1.00
N ASN A 58 7.13 -27.57 1.99
CA ASN A 58 6.44 -26.49 2.71
C ASN A 58 7.40 -25.59 3.50
N ALA A 59 8.45 -26.13 4.13
CA ALA A 59 9.37 -25.34 4.95
C ALA A 59 10.14 -24.29 4.13
N VAL A 60 10.62 -24.67 2.93
CA VAL A 60 11.30 -23.75 2.01
C VAL A 60 10.32 -22.71 1.48
N THR A 61 9.11 -23.13 1.12
CA THR A 61 8.07 -22.22 0.64
C THR A 61 7.69 -21.20 1.71
N ALA A 62 7.39 -21.64 2.93
CA ALA A 62 7.03 -20.78 4.05
C ALA A 62 8.14 -19.75 4.33
N TYR A 63 9.41 -20.16 4.35
CA TYR A 63 10.52 -19.23 4.49
C TYR A 63 10.63 -18.24 3.32
N SER A 64 10.33 -18.70 2.10
CA SER A 64 10.44 -17.86 0.90
C SER A 64 9.37 -16.76 0.86
N PHE A 65 8.17 -17.05 1.37
CA PHE A 65 7.06 -16.09 1.49
C PHE A 65 7.08 -15.27 2.79
N SER A 66 7.91 -15.65 3.77
CA SER A 66 7.97 -14.96 5.06
C SER A 66 8.15 -13.44 4.88
N THR A 67 7.50 -12.66 5.73
CA THR A 67 7.53 -11.18 5.80
C THR A 67 6.77 -10.45 4.69
N LEU A 68 6.24 -11.14 3.68
CA LEU A 68 5.43 -10.47 2.64
C LEU A 68 4.20 -9.78 3.20
N GLU A 69 3.64 -10.30 4.28
CA GLU A 69 2.49 -9.73 4.99
C GLU A 69 2.75 -8.33 5.55
N GLN A 70 4.03 -7.96 5.76
CA GLN A 70 4.46 -6.61 6.14
C GLN A 70 5.03 -5.83 4.96
N TYR A 71 5.78 -6.49 4.07
CA TYR A 71 6.46 -5.83 2.95
C TYR A 71 5.49 -5.31 1.88
N ILE A 72 4.44 -6.08 1.56
CA ILE A 72 3.43 -5.64 0.60
C ILE A 72 2.72 -4.36 1.06
N PRO A 73 2.12 -4.30 2.27
CA PRO A 73 1.50 -3.06 2.75
C PRO A 73 2.50 -1.90 2.89
N LEU A 74 3.76 -2.18 3.25
CA LEU A 74 4.81 -1.15 3.25
C LEU A 74 5.05 -0.57 1.84
N CYS A 75 5.07 -1.41 0.80
CA CYS A 75 5.19 -0.97 -0.58
C CYS A 75 3.96 -0.17 -1.05
N ILE A 76 2.77 -0.53 -0.57
CA ILE A 76 1.53 0.24 -0.80
C ILE A 76 1.64 1.63 -0.16
N ILE A 77 2.06 1.73 1.10
CA ILE A 77 2.34 3.01 1.78
C ILE A 77 3.37 3.83 0.99
N GLN A 78 4.44 3.19 0.51
CA GLN A 78 5.44 3.88 -0.29
C GLN A 78 4.89 4.37 -1.64
N THR A 79 3.99 3.61 -2.25
CA THR A 79 3.27 4.01 -3.46
C THR A 79 2.42 5.26 -3.19
N VAL A 80 1.67 5.27 -2.08
CA VAL A 80 0.91 6.43 -1.63
C VAL A 80 1.82 7.64 -1.42
N ARG A 81 2.97 7.50 -0.77
CA ARG A 81 3.94 8.60 -0.59
C ARG A 81 4.41 9.18 -1.93
N VAL A 82 4.73 8.31 -2.89
CA VAL A 82 5.15 8.73 -4.25
C VAL A 82 4.04 9.52 -4.93
N LEU A 83 2.81 9.01 -4.91
CA LEU A 83 1.64 9.67 -5.50
C LEU A 83 1.33 11.00 -4.80
N ALA A 84 1.38 11.04 -3.47
CA ALA A 84 1.11 12.23 -2.68
C ALA A 84 2.15 13.33 -2.88
N ALA A 85 3.40 12.96 -3.16
CA ALA A 85 4.46 13.89 -3.55
C ALA A 85 4.32 14.39 -5.00
N GLY A 86 3.27 13.98 -5.73
CA GLY A 86 3.03 14.32 -7.13
C GLY A 86 3.96 13.61 -8.11
N LYS A 87 4.70 12.58 -7.67
CA LYS A 87 5.57 11.77 -8.53
C LYS A 87 4.76 10.64 -9.17
N GLY A 88 4.97 10.38 -10.45
CA GLY A 88 4.20 9.37 -11.22
C GLY A 88 2.84 9.87 -11.74
N VAL A 89 2.33 10.99 -11.21
CA VAL A 89 1.15 11.67 -11.74
C VAL A 89 1.56 12.50 -12.94
N VAL A 90 1.13 12.11 -14.15
CA VAL A 90 1.35 12.91 -15.36
C VAL A 90 0.73 14.28 -15.13
N ALA A 91 1.46 15.37 -15.39
CA ALA A 91 1.04 16.75 -15.05
C ALA A 91 -0.34 17.17 -15.59
N LYS A 92 -0.92 16.40 -16.53
CA LYS A 92 -2.25 16.61 -17.13
C LYS A 92 -3.34 15.63 -16.66
N ALA A 93 -3.01 14.69 -15.78
CA ALA A 93 -3.91 13.64 -15.31
C ALA A 93 -3.87 13.58 -13.77
N PRO A 94 -4.67 14.40 -13.07
CA PRO A 94 -4.67 14.43 -11.60
C PRO A 94 -5.22 13.12 -11.02
N LEU A 95 -4.86 12.84 -9.77
CA LEU A 95 -5.45 11.75 -8.98
C LEU A 95 -6.97 11.90 -8.91
N THR A 96 -7.67 10.78 -9.03
CA THR A 96 -9.14 10.72 -8.99
C THR A 96 -9.61 9.91 -7.79
N MET A 97 -10.87 10.10 -7.38
CA MET A 97 -11.48 9.27 -6.32
C MET A 97 -11.44 7.79 -6.70
N ASN A 98 -11.82 7.45 -7.93
CA ASN A 98 -11.78 6.06 -8.41
C ASN A 98 -10.36 5.48 -8.40
N GLY A 99 -9.34 6.32 -8.62
CA GLY A 99 -7.94 5.91 -8.56
C GLY A 99 -7.48 5.59 -7.15
N ILE A 100 -7.93 6.35 -6.15
CA ILE A 100 -7.68 6.05 -4.74
C ILE A 100 -8.46 4.79 -4.31
N GLU A 101 -9.73 4.68 -4.70
CA GLU A 101 -10.54 3.48 -4.41
C GLU A 101 -9.93 2.23 -5.07
N ALA A 102 -9.35 2.36 -6.28
CA ALA A 102 -8.61 1.27 -6.92
C ALA A 102 -7.37 0.86 -6.11
N LEU A 103 -6.67 1.82 -5.49
CA LEU A 103 -5.50 1.54 -4.65
C LEU A 103 -5.91 0.83 -3.35
N ASP A 104 -6.99 1.28 -2.70
CA ASP A 104 -7.54 0.63 -1.52
C ASP A 104 -7.96 -0.83 -1.80
N ARG A 105 -8.74 -1.04 -2.87
CA ARG A 105 -9.13 -2.38 -3.31
C ARG A 105 -7.94 -3.25 -3.70
N SER A 106 -6.84 -2.66 -4.17
CA SER A 106 -5.60 -3.39 -4.47
C SER A 106 -5.00 -4.01 -3.20
N GLY A 107 -5.03 -3.30 -2.07
CA GLY A 107 -4.62 -3.85 -0.78
C GLY A 107 -5.46 -5.06 -0.38
N SER A 108 -6.78 -4.97 -0.51
CA SER A 108 -7.69 -6.07 -0.21
C SER A 108 -7.47 -7.30 -1.10
N VAL A 109 -7.25 -7.08 -2.40
CA VAL A 109 -6.93 -8.16 -3.36
C VAL A 109 -5.62 -8.84 -2.98
N LEU A 110 -4.57 -8.08 -2.71
CA LEU A 110 -3.26 -8.62 -2.34
C LEU A 110 -3.28 -9.36 -1.01
N TYR A 111 -4.05 -8.90 -0.02
CA TYR A 111 -4.23 -9.62 1.23
C TYR A 111 -4.84 -11.01 0.99
N ARG A 112 -5.92 -11.07 0.18
CA ARG A 112 -6.56 -12.33 -0.18
C ARG A 112 -5.61 -13.27 -0.92
N ASP A 113 -4.91 -12.75 -1.93
CA ASP A 113 -4.04 -13.55 -2.80
C ASP A 113 -2.81 -14.05 -2.03
N LEU A 114 -2.22 -13.21 -1.18
CA LEU A 114 -1.14 -13.61 -0.29
C LEU A 114 -1.61 -14.68 0.70
N LYS A 115 -2.75 -14.48 1.36
CA LYS A 115 -3.34 -15.48 2.26
C LYS A 115 -3.56 -16.80 1.53
N ALA A 116 -4.08 -16.79 0.31
CA ALA A 116 -4.26 -18.01 -0.48
C ALA A 116 -2.93 -18.69 -0.81
N ALA A 117 -1.92 -17.90 -1.22
CA ALA A 117 -0.58 -18.41 -1.51
C ALA A 117 0.13 -18.99 -0.27
N THR A 118 -0.21 -18.55 0.94
CA THR A 118 0.46 -18.99 2.18
C THR A 118 -0.40 -19.87 3.09
N SER A 119 -1.63 -20.20 2.72
CA SER A 119 -2.52 -21.06 3.54
C SER A 119 -2.23 -22.54 3.31
N PHE A 120 -1.14 -23.06 3.89
CA PHE A 120 -0.76 -24.48 3.85
C PHE A 120 -0.11 -24.94 5.16
N ASP A 121 0.02 -26.26 5.35
CA ASP A 121 0.57 -26.84 6.58
C ASP A 121 1.99 -26.37 6.88
N ASN A 122 2.24 -25.96 8.13
CA ASN A 122 3.51 -25.37 8.60
C ASN A 122 3.88 -24.03 7.92
N SER A 123 2.89 -23.28 7.44
CA SER A 123 3.08 -21.90 7.00
C SER A 123 3.40 -20.97 8.17
N PHE A 124 4.28 -19.99 7.94
CA PHE A 124 4.56 -18.89 8.87
C PHE A 124 3.56 -17.73 8.74
N TRP A 125 2.38 -17.96 8.15
CA TRP A 125 1.37 -16.94 7.98
C TRP A 125 0.83 -16.46 9.33
N ASP A 126 1.24 -15.24 9.71
CA ASP A 126 0.73 -14.55 10.88
C ASP A 126 -0.47 -13.68 10.48
N ILE A 127 -1.67 -14.17 10.83
CA ILE A 127 -2.94 -13.52 10.50
C ILE A 127 -3.04 -12.14 11.16
N GLU A 128 -2.62 -12.02 12.42
CA GLU A 128 -2.74 -10.78 13.19
C GLU A 128 -1.80 -9.72 12.64
N LEU A 129 -0.55 -10.09 12.41
CA LEU A 129 0.45 -9.19 11.83
C LEU A 129 0.07 -8.75 10.42
N ALA A 130 -0.46 -9.65 9.60
CA ALA A 130 -0.98 -9.34 8.28
C ALA A 130 -2.14 -8.35 8.36
N ALA A 131 -3.14 -8.61 9.22
CA ALA A 131 -4.29 -7.74 9.40
C ALA A 131 -3.87 -6.32 9.81
N VAL A 132 -3.03 -6.19 10.84
CA VAL A 132 -2.51 -4.89 11.32
C VAL A 132 -1.75 -4.16 10.21
N SER A 133 -0.90 -4.87 9.46
CA SER A 133 -0.08 -4.25 8.42
C SER A 133 -0.92 -3.75 7.25
N PHE A 134 -1.90 -4.53 6.79
CA PHE A 134 -2.81 -4.12 5.72
C PHE A 134 -3.78 -3.03 6.16
N GLU A 135 -4.32 -3.09 7.37
CA GLU A 135 -5.15 -2.03 7.97
C GLU A 135 -4.37 -0.71 8.03
N ARG A 136 -3.11 -0.75 8.49
CA ARG A 136 -2.24 0.45 8.49
C ARG A 136 -2.06 1.04 7.10
N SER A 137 -1.91 0.19 6.06
CA SER A 137 -1.82 0.69 4.68
C SER A 137 -3.15 1.29 4.18
N ALA A 138 -4.29 0.70 4.55
CA ALA A 138 -5.62 1.19 4.20
C ALA A 138 -5.89 2.55 4.85
N SER A 139 -5.58 2.72 6.14
CA SER A 139 -5.67 4.00 6.84
C SER A 139 -4.81 5.08 6.18
N PHE A 140 -3.63 4.70 5.67
CA PHE A 140 -2.75 5.62 4.94
C PHE A 140 -3.33 6.05 3.59
N ILE A 141 -3.97 5.12 2.86
CA ILE A 141 -4.68 5.43 1.61
C ILE A 141 -5.89 6.32 1.90
N ALA A 142 -6.66 6.03 2.95
CA ALA A 142 -7.86 6.78 3.33
C ALA A 142 -7.55 8.27 3.56
N MET A 143 -6.38 8.60 4.13
CA MET A 143 -5.93 9.99 4.24
C MET A 143 -5.86 10.73 2.91
N MET A 144 -5.72 10.06 1.76
CA MET A 144 -5.74 10.69 0.45
C MET A 144 -7.16 11.14 0.03
N GLU A 145 -8.19 10.52 0.58
CA GLU A 145 -9.61 10.78 0.27
C GLU A 145 -10.18 11.92 1.11
N LEU A 146 -9.67 12.09 2.32
CA LEU A 146 -10.20 13.05 3.29
C LEU A 146 -10.23 14.49 2.77
N GLU A 147 -11.29 15.21 3.11
CA GLU A 147 -11.31 16.65 3.04
C GLU A 147 -10.32 17.26 4.04
N MET A 148 -9.97 18.53 3.86
CA MET A 148 -8.96 19.17 4.72
C MET A 148 -9.36 19.10 6.19
N LEU A 149 -10.62 19.39 6.54
CA LEU A 149 -11.12 19.36 7.91
C LEU A 149 -11.09 17.95 8.52
N GLU A 150 -11.44 16.93 7.75
CA GLU A 150 -11.40 15.53 8.17
C GLU A 150 -9.96 15.08 8.43
N LEU A 151 -9.01 15.53 7.59
CA LEU A 151 -7.59 15.27 7.80
C LEU A 151 -7.04 15.92 9.08
N GLU A 152 -7.53 17.11 9.46
CA GLU A 152 -7.16 17.73 10.74
C GLU A 152 -7.65 16.92 11.94
N ALA A 153 -8.92 16.50 11.89
CA ALA A 153 -9.52 15.69 12.94
C ALA A 153 -8.78 14.35 13.07
N TYR A 154 -8.54 13.68 11.94
CA TYR A 154 -7.78 12.43 11.90
C TYR A 154 -6.38 12.59 12.50
N TYR A 155 -5.66 13.66 12.14
CA TYR A 155 -4.32 13.94 12.69
C TYR A 155 -4.33 14.18 14.20
N GLN A 156 -5.34 14.90 14.73
CA GLN A 156 -5.45 15.17 16.16
C GLN A 156 -5.71 13.89 16.96
N GLU A 157 -6.53 12.99 16.43
CA GLU A 157 -6.91 11.75 17.10
C GLU A 157 -5.84 10.64 16.97
N ASN A 158 -5.14 10.58 15.82
CA ASN A 158 -4.32 9.42 15.42
C ASN A 158 -2.85 9.78 15.18
N ARG A 159 -2.32 10.74 15.94
CA ARG A 159 -0.98 11.32 15.71
C ARG A 159 0.17 10.30 15.73
N SER A 160 0.02 9.20 16.45
CA SER A 160 1.05 8.15 16.57
C SER A 160 1.05 7.14 15.43
N ASP A 161 0.03 7.14 14.56
CA ASP A 161 -0.16 6.08 13.55
C ASP A 161 0.88 6.16 12.43
N PHE A 162 1.31 7.39 12.11
CA PHE A 162 2.26 7.71 11.04
C PHE A 162 3.28 8.76 11.48
N THR A 163 4.31 8.96 10.68
CA THR A 163 5.34 9.95 10.98
C THR A 163 4.84 11.38 10.73
N GLU A 164 5.47 12.37 11.36
CA GLU A 164 5.16 13.78 11.08
C GLU A 164 5.41 14.14 9.60
N GLU A 165 6.42 13.51 8.97
CA GLU A 165 6.69 13.70 7.54
C GLU A 165 5.54 13.16 6.67
N ASP A 166 4.97 12.02 7.07
CA ASP A 166 3.81 11.42 6.40
C ASP A 166 2.57 12.31 6.51
N PHE A 167 2.27 12.83 7.69
CA PHE A 167 1.16 13.77 7.87
C PHE A 167 1.39 15.05 7.08
N LYS A 168 2.57 15.66 7.22
CA LYS A 168 2.94 16.84 6.45
C LYS A 168 2.75 16.62 4.95
N LEU A 169 3.17 15.46 4.42
CA LEU A 169 2.97 15.09 3.03
C LEU A 169 1.48 15.07 2.66
N MET A 170 0.63 14.44 3.47
CA MET A 170 -0.83 14.39 3.24
C MET A 170 -1.48 15.77 3.24
N PHE A 171 -1.04 16.68 4.11
CA PHE A 171 -1.51 18.06 4.13
C PHE A 171 -1.07 18.85 2.90
N THR A 172 0.11 18.56 2.34
CA THR A 172 0.60 19.23 1.12
C THR A 172 0.06 18.66 -0.19
N MET A 173 -0.51 17.44 -0.14
CA MET A 173 -1.01 16.76 -1.33
C MET A 173 -2.25 17.46 -1.91
N ASN A 174 -2.27 17.62 -3.24
CA ASN A 174 -3.50 17.90 -3.98
C ASN A 174 -4.23 16.59 -4.28
N GLY A 175 -5.35 16.37 -3.60
CA GLY A 175 -6.19 15.20 -3.78
C GLY A 175 -7.47 15.49 -4.57
N PRO A 176 -8.33 14.48 -4.76
CA PRO A 176 -9.60 14.67 -5.47
C PRO A 176 -10.59 15.59 -4.75
N ARG A 177 -10.55 15.61 -3.41
CA ARG A 177 -11.46 16.41 -2.56
C ARG A 177 -10.81 17.62 -1.90
N ARG A 178 -9.48 17.75 -1.98
CA ARG A 178 -8.75 18.84 -1.30
C ARG A 178 -7.61 19.39 -2.15
N LYS A 179 -7.33 20.68 -1.94
CA LYS A 179 -6.05 21.28 -2.33
C LYS A 179 -5.11 21.24 -1.12
N GLY A 180 -3.85 20.96 -1.37
CA GLY A 180 -2.84 20.91 -0.32
C GLY A 180 -2.65 22.28 0.34
N ASP A 181 -2.49 22.29 1.66
CA ASP A 181 -2.25 23.48 2.47
C ASP A 181 -1.29 23.18 3.61
N ILE A 182 -0.01 23.51 3.40
CA ILE A 182 1.03 23.36 4.41
C ILE A 182 0.86 24.31 5.60
N ASN A 183 0.25 25.49 5.39
CA ASN A 183 0.06 26.45 6.47
C ASN A 183 -0.94 25.92 7.48
N ARG A 184 -1.96 25.21 7.01
CA ARG A 184 -2.94 24.51 7.85
C ARG A 184 -2.27 23.54 8.82
N TYR A 185 -1.38 22.68 8.31
CA TYR A 185 -0.58 21.76 9.12
C TYR A 185 0.29 22.48 10.14
N ASN A 186 1.01 23.54 9.73
CA ASN A 186 1.85 24.32 10.64
C ASN A 186 1.03 25.01 11.75
N MET A 187 -0.19 25.47 11.45
CA MET A 187 -1.08 26.04 12.47
C MET A 187 -1.57 24.98 13.46
N LEU A 188 -1.86 23.75 13.01
CA LEU A 188 -2.23 22.64 13.88
C LEU A 188 -1.09 22.27 14.82
N LEU A 189 0.14 22.16 14.33
CA LEU A 189 1.31 21.88 15.16
C LEU A 189 1.49 22.92 16.27
N LYS A 190 1.31 24.20 15.95
CA LYS A 190 1.35 25.30 16.92
C LYS A 190 0.25 25.18 17.97
N LYS A 191 -0.99 24.89 17.56
CA LYS A 191 -2.13 24.71 18.48
C LYS A 191 -1.91 23.54 19.45
N LEU A 192 -1.25 22.48 18.98
CA LEU A 192 -0.93 21.29 19.77
C LEU A 192 0.35 21.43 20.61
N GLY A 193 0.99 22.61 20.61
CA GLY A 193 2.17 22.90 21.45
C GLY A 193 3.47 22.25 20.97
N ASN A 194 3.60 21.93 19.68
CA ASN A 194 4.79 21.26 19.14
C ASN A 194 5.77 22.20 18.41
N ILE A 195 5.56 23.52 18.48
CA ILE A 195 6.48 24.59 18.04
C ILE A 195 6.26 25.81 18.94
#